data_AF-A0A1E3SGF7-F1
#
_entry.id   AF-A0A1E3SGF7-F1
#
_cell.length_a   1.000
_cell.length_b   1.000
_cell.length_c   1.000
_cell.angle_alpha   90.00
_cell.angle_beta   90.00
_cell.angle_gamma   90.00
#
_symmetry.space_group_name_H-M   'P 1'
#
loop_
_entity.id
_entity.type
_entity.pdbx_description
1 polymer ?
#
loop_
_entity_poly.entity_id
_entity_poly.type
_entity_poly.pdbx_seq_one_letter_code
_entity_poly.pdbx_strand_id
1 'polypeptide(L)' 'MIDTASSAPNTASKLLRQLDANHEPATKQLAVIRAWLADNTPTSALKCSLIANGYGLLLKGH' A
#
# COMPACT_ATOMS: atom_id res chain seq x y z
N MET A 1 24.72 7.09 7.04
CA MET A 1 23.54 7.91 6.71
C MET A 1 22.53 6.95 6.11
N ILE A 2 21.43 6.66 6.81
CA ILE A 2 20.39 5.78 6.28
C ILE A 2 19.65 6.60 5.23
N ASP A 3 19.70 6.15 3.98
CA ASP A 3 18.97 6.73 2.87
C ASP A 3 17.48 6.45 3.11
N THR A 4 16.85 7.29 3.94
CA THR A 4 15.39 7.38 4.04
C THR A 4 14.91 8.05 2.77
N ALA A 5 14.97 7.31 1.66
CA ALA A 5 14.22 7.65 0.47
C ALA A 5 12.74 7.64 0.88
N SER A 6 12.28 8.82 1.31
CA SER A 6 10.89 9.24 1.47
C SER A 6 10.21 9.25 0.11
N SER A 7 10.26 8.11 -0.56
CA SER A 7 9.67 7.86 -1.86
C SER A 7 8.46 6.98 -1.59
N ALA A 8 7.29 7.61 -1.69
CA ALA A 8 6.00 6.95 -1.54
C ALA A 8 6.03 5.57 -2.22
N PRO A 9 5.45 4.53 -1.59
CA PRO A 9 5.48 3.21 -2.16
C PRO A 9 4.89 3.24 -3.57
N ASN A 10 5.54 2.56 -4.51
CA ASN A 10 5.11 2.45 -5.90
C ASN A 10 4.54 1.06 -6.22
N THR A 11 4.65 0.12 -5.29
CA THR A 11 4.10 -1.24 -5.40
C THR A 11 3.42 -1.68 -4.10
N ALA A 12 2.45 -2.59 -4.21
CA ALA A 12 1.75 -3.17 -3.06
C ALA A 12 2.72 -3.88 -2.09
N SER A 13 3.70 -4.64 -2.60
CA SER A 13 4.68 -5.33 -1.75
C SER A 13 5.60 -4.36 -1.00
N LYS A 14 5.99 -3.24 -1.63
CA LYS A 14 6.79 -2.20 -0.94
C LYS A 14 5.98 -1.53 0.15
N LEU A 15 4.71 -1.22 -0.11
CA LEU A 15 3.78 -0.69 0.89
C LEU A 15 3.63 -1.69 2.06
N LEU A 16 3.33 -2.95 1.78
CA LEU A 16 3.16 -3.97 2.81
C LEU A 16 4.43 -4.21 3.63
N ARG A 17 5.62 -4.12 3.02
CA ARG A 17 6.90 -4.16 3.78
C ARG A 17 7.08 -2.94 4.67
N GLN A 18 6.72 -1.74 4.20
CA GLN A 18 6.78 -0.52 5.02
C GLN A 18 5.79 -0.56 6.19
N LEU A 19 4.66 -1.25 6.02
CA LEU A 19 3.63 -1.46 7.04
C LEU A 19 3.86 -2.73 7.90
N ASP A 20 4.99 -3.42 7.72
CA ASP A 20 5.30 -4.70 8.39
C ASP A 20 4.21 -5.79 8.22
N ALA A 21 3.44 -5.74 7.14
CA ALA A 21 2.27 -6.60 6.90
C ALA A 21 2.46 -7.61 5.77
N ASN A 22 3.64 -7.66 5.15
CA ASN A 22 3.90 -8.52 3.98
C ASN A 22 3.69 -10.03 4.25
N HIS A 23 3.78 -10.45 5.51
CA HIS A 23 3.59 -11.85 5.94
C HIS A 23 2.25 -12.10 6.64
N GLU A 24 1.42 -11.06 6.76
CA GLU A 24 0.12 -11.15 7.43
C GLU A 24 -0.96 -11.74 6.49
N PRO A 25 -2.04 -12.31 7.04
CA PRO A 25 -3.18 -12.75 6.24
C PRO A 25 -3.81 -11.59 5.46
N ALA A 26 -4.42 -11.91 4.31
CA ALA A 26 -5.01 -10.93 3.39
C ALA A 26 -6.00 -9.96 4.06
N THR A 27 -6.77 -10.41 5.05
CA THR A 27 -7.69 -9.55 5.83
C THR A 27 -6.96 -8.45 6.60
N LYS A 28 -5.81 -8.77 7.21
CA LYS A 28 -4.97 -7.79 7.90
C LYS A 28 -4.23 -6.89 6.92
N GLN A 29 -3.70 -7.44 5.82
CA GLN A 29 -3.10 -6.65 4.74
C GLN A 29 -4.07 -5.59 4.20
N LEU A 30 -5.33 -5.99 3.98
CA LEU A 30 -6.39 -5.10 3.51
C LEU A 30 -6.71 -3.99 4.52
N ALA A 31 -6.79 -4.33 5.82
CA ALA A 31 -7.03 -3.36 6.88
C ALA A 31 -5.91 -2.31 6.98
N VAL A 32 -4.64 -2.72 6.93
CA VAL A 32 -3.50 -1.79 7.04
C VAL A 32 -3.33 -0.94 5.78
N ILE A 33 -3.57 -1.50 4.59
CA ILE A 33 -3.54 -0.70 3.34
C ILE A 33 -4.66 0.34 3.38
N ARG A 34 -5.86 -0.02 3.84
CA ARG A 34 -6.97 0.92 3.97
C ARG A 34 -6.66 2.04 4.96
N ALA A 35 -6.10 1.70 6.11
CA ALA A 35 -5.67 2.70 7.10
C ALA A 35 -4.61 3.64 6.52
N TRP A 36 -3.61 3.10 5.81
CA TRP A 36 -2.59 3.93 5.16
C TRP A 36 -3.18 4.87 4.11
N LEU A 37 -4.13 4.39 3.28
CA LEU A 37 -4.78 5.22 2.27
C LEU A 37 -5.52 6.40 2.89
N ALA A 38 -6.13 6.24 4.07
CA ALA A 38 -6.88 7.31 4.74
C ALA A 38 -6.06 8.60 4.93
N ASP A 39 -4.75 8.46 5.19
CA ASP A 39 -3.84 9.57 5.44
C ASP A 39 -2.90 9.86 4.26
N ASN A 40 -2.91 9.04 3.20
CA ASN A 40 -1.93 9.11 2.12
C ASN A 40 -2.55 8.97 0.73
N THR A 41 -2.16 9.87 -0.19
CA THR A 41 -2.54 9.75 -1.60
C THR A 41 -1.61 8.77 -2.32
N PRO A 42 -2.10 7.61 -2.81
CA PRO A 42 -1.28 6.66 -3.55
C PRO A 42 -0.86 7.23 -4.91
N THR A 43 0.38 6.99 -5.30
CA THR A 43 0.88 7.31 -6.65
C THR A 43 0.15 6.48 -7.71
N SER A 44 0.14 6.94 -8.97
CA SER A 44 -0.46 6.16 -10.07
C SER A 44 0.14 4.76 -10.20
N ALA A 45 1.45 4.62 -9.99
CA ALA A 45 2.12 3.32 -9.98
C ALA A 45 1.59 2.40 -8.86
N LEU A 46 1.42 2.95 -7.65
CA LEU A 46 0.86 2.20 -6.53
C LEU A 46 -0.60 1.81 -6.78
N LYS A 47 -1.42 2.72 -7.34
CA LYS A 47 -2.81 2.41 -7.71
C LYS A 47 -2.86 1.22 -8.68
N CYS A 48 -2.07 1.25 -9.76
CA CYS A 48 -1.98 0.13 -10.70
C CYS A 48 -1.54 -1.16 -10.02
N SER A 49 -0.53 -1.10 -9.16
CA SER A 49 -0.06 -2.28 -8.42
C SER A 49 -1.13 -2.84 -7.48
N LEU A 50 -1.84 -1.98 -6.72
CA LEU A 50 -2.92 -2.40 -5.84
C LEU A 50 -4.06 -3.08 -6.60
N ILE A 51 -4.46 -2.54 -7.76
CA ILE A 51 -5.47 -3.16 -8.63
C ILE A 51 -5.01 -4.55 -9.09
N ALA A 52 -3.79 -4.67 -9.59
CA ALA A 52 -3.23 -5.94 -10.08
C ALA A 52 -3.10 -7.01 -8.98
N ASN A 53 -3.00 -6.60 -7.71
CA ASN A 53 -2.86 -7.50 -6.55
C ASN A 53 -4.19 -7.73 -5.81
N GLY A 54 -5.33 -7.32 -6.37
CA GLY A 54 -6.66 -7.57 -5.77
C GLY A 54 -7.13 -6.55 -4.73
N TYR A 55 -6.39 -5.46 -4.53
CA TYR A 55 -6.73 -4.37 -3.60
C TYR A 55 -7.51 -3.24 -4.27
N GLY A 56 -7.93 -3.39 -5.54
CA GLY A 56 -8.57 -2.31 -6.31
C GLY A 56 -9.84 -1.73 -5.66
N LEU A 57 -10.57 -2.52 -4.88
CA LEU A 57 -11.76 -2.04 -4.15
C LEU A 57 -11.43 -0.97 -3.10
N LEU A 58 -10.22 -0.98 -2.54
CA LEU A 58 -9.78 0.02 -1.56
C LEU A 58 -9.61 1.42 -2.15
N LEU A 59 -9.46 1.51 -3.48
CA LEU A 59 -9.32 2.78 -4.19
C LEU A 59 -10.69 3.40 -4.52
N LYS A 60 -11.79 2.66 -4.36
CA LYS A 60 -13.14 3.16 -4.63
C LYS A 60 -13.64 3.94 -3.43
N GLY A 61 -13.23 5.19 -3.33
CA GLY A 61 -13.55 6.10 -2.22
C GLY A 61 -12.42 7.04 -1.81
N HIS A 62 -11.30 7.03 -2.54
CA HIS A 62 -10.11 7.86 -2.33
C HIS A 62 -9.73 8.65 -3.59
#